data_AF-A0A2T2UCY0-F1
#
_entry.id   AF-A0A2T2UCY0-F1
#
_cell.length_a   1.000
_cell.length_b   1.000
_cell.length_c   1.000
_cell.angle_alpha   90.00
_cell.angle_beta   90.00
_cell.angle_gamma   90.00
#
_symmetry.space_group_name_H-M   'P 1'
#
loop_
_entity.id
_entity.type
_entity.pdbx_description
1 polymer ?
#
loop_
_entity_poly.entity_id
_entity_poly.type
_entity_poly.pdbx_seq_one_letter_code
_entity_poly.pdbx_strand_id
1 'polypeptide(L)'
;MADPRYTASGSFRVRPHRPWRTFVVAALVVIAVGAGGWSLYDLGLRHGGYRGEAARATEAHLRTQVDELRDRVDELVERNTLLERAERIEREARKRLRDMIEQREQRIAQLEKQLAFYRNLVSPSKMEPGLLIRRAALTPVEGVERLFRYEIVVSQVNESDTYVSGRIDWQIEGRRDGEAASAELRDWIASDSAEMEFRFKYFQTLSGRVRVPEGFEPARVQLLVVPSGDRLEALEESYAWDALLSGGT
;
A
#
# COMPACT_ATOMS: atom_id res chain seq x y z
N MET A 1 127.07 55.48 62.62
CA MET A 1 128.09 54.51 63.07
C MET A 1 127.71 53.15 62.47
N ALA A 2 128.59 52.63 61.60
CA ALA A 2 128.74 51.26 61.10
C ALA A 2 127.62 50.53 60.30
N ASP A 3 128.06 50.04 59.12
CA ASP A 3 127.52 49.16 58.06
C ASP A 3 127.97 47.68 58.33
N PRO A 4 127.88 46.63 57.46
CA PRO A 4 127.03 46.30 56.28
C PRO A 4 126.47 44.84 56.26
N ARG A 5 125.69 44.46 55.20
CA ARG A 5 126.05 43.41 54.19
C ARG A 5 124.91 43.07 53.19
N TYR A 6 125.31 42.91 51.92
CA TYR A 6 124.57 42.56 50.70
C TYR A 6 124.18 41.07 50.57
N THR A 7 123.18 40.74 49.72
CA THR A 7 123.33 39.84 48.54
C THR A 7 122.09 39.86 47.62
N ALA A 8 122.35 39.85 46.31
CA ALA A 8 121.40 39.66 45.20
C ALA A 8 121.45 38.22 44.65
N SER A 9 120.35 37.74 44.02
CA SER A 9 120.39 36.82 42.86
C SER A 9 118.97 36.53 42.33
N GLY A 10 118.69 36.88 41.08
CA GLY A 10 117.53 36.41 40.32
C GLY A 10 117.96 35.39 39.26
N SER A 11 117.30 34.24 39.22
CA SER A 11 117.63 33.14 38.29
C SER A 11 116.72 33.15 37.06
N PHE A 12 117.31 33.12 35.86
CA PHE A 12 116.60 32.89 34.61
C PHE A 12 116.63 31.39 34.25
N ARG A 13 115.46 30.79 34.00
CA ARG A 13 115.30 29.39 33.59
C ARG A 13 114.85 29.34 32.13
N VAL A 14 115.77 28.96 31.22
CA VAL A 14 115.47 28.79 29.79
C VAL A 14 114.71 27.48 29.57
N ARG A 15 113.48 27.56 29.06
CA ARG A 15 112.69 26.42 28.58
C ARG A 15 112.92 26.23 27.08
N PRO A 16 113.27 25.03 26.58
CA PRO A 16 113.34 24.79 25.14
C PRO A 16 111.92 24.72 24.55
N HIS A 17 111.61 25.63 23.62
CA HIS A 17 110.36 25.68 22.88
C HIS A 17 110.51 24.80 21.61
N ARG A 18 109.82 23.65 21.54
CA ARG A 18 109.80 22.76 20.35
C ARG A 18 108.47 22.93 19.59
N PRO A 19 108.35 23.91 18.69
CA PRO A 19 107.07 24.34 18.11
C PRO A 19 106.41 23.27 17.22
N TRP A 20 107.19 22.40 16.56
CA TRP A 20 106.63 21.42 15.62
C TRP A 20 105.74 20.37 16.31
N ARG A 21 106.10 19.90 17.51
CA ARG A 21 105.28 18.91 18.25
C ARG A 21 103.96 19.51 18.73
N THR A 22 103.97 20.77 19.17
CA THR A 22 102.75 21.46 19.59
C THR A 22 101.82 21.72 18.41
N PHE A 23 102.36 22.01 17.22
CA PHE A 23 101.56 22.11 15.99
C PHE A 23 100.91 20.79 15.59
N VAL A 24 101.66 19.68 15.61
CA VAL A 24 101.10 18.35 15.27
C VAL A 24 100.03 17.92 16.26
N VAL A 25 100.25 18.12 17.57
CA VAL A 25 99.25 17.80 18.59
C VAL A 25 98.02 18.69 18.45
N ALA A 26 98.19 19.99 18.21
CA ALA A 26 97.08 20.91 17.98
C ALA A 26 96.27 20.51 16.73
N ALA A 27 96.93 20.15 15.63
CA ALA A 27 96.27 19.69 14.41
C ALA A 27 95.46 18.40 14.66
N LEU A 28 96.02 17.43 15.39
CA LEU A 28 95.31 16.20 15.75
C LEU A 28 94.09 16.47 16.64
N VAL A 29 94.21 17.39 17.60
CA VAL A 29 93.07 17.79 18.45
C VAL A 29 91.98 18.45 17.61
N VAL A 30 92.34 19.36 16.70
CA VAL A 30 91.37 20.01 15.79
C VAL A 30 90.66 18.98 14.91
N ILE A 31 91.39 18.00 14.36
CA ILE A 31 90.81 16.92 13.57
C ILE A 31 89.89 16.05 14.43
N ALA A 32 90.29 15.69 15.65
CA ALA A 32 89.48 14.88 16.56
C ALA A 32 88.19 15.60 16.97
N VAL A 33 88.26 16.90 17.23
CA VAL A 33 87.08 17.72 17.55
C VAL A 33 86.18 17.87 16.32
N GLY A 34 86.74 18.09 15.13
CA GLY A 34 85.99 18.16 13.89
C GLY A 34 85.29 16.86 13.55
N ALA A 35 85.98 15.72 13.66
CA ALA A 35 85.42 14.39 13.45
C ALA A 35 84.36 14.04 14.51
N GLY A 36 84.59 14.41 15.77
CA GLY A 36 83.62 14.25 16.85
C GLY A 36 82.35 15.07 16.62
N GLY A 37 82.50 16.34 16.21
CA GLY A 37 81.40 17.23 15.86
C GLY A 37 80.61 16.73 14.66
N TRP A 38 81.29 16.27 13.61
CA TRP A 38 80.65 15.69 12.42
C TRP A 38 79.86 14.42 12.76
N SER A 39 80.44 13.52 13.57
CA SER A 39 79.78 12.29 14.02
C SER A 39 78.53 12.58 14.86
N LEU A 40 78.60 13.54 15.78
CA LEU A 40 77.46 13.97 16.59
C LEU A 40 76.35 14.60 15.73
N TYR A 41 76.72 15.42 14.74
CA TYR A 41 75.78 16.04 13.81
C TYR A 41 75.03 15.00 12.96
N ASP A 42 75.76 14.02 12.40
CA ASP A 42 75.18 12.95 11.60
C ASP A 42 74.29 12.01 12.45
N LEU A 43 74.72 11.66 13.67
CA LEU A 43 73.89 10.90 14.62
C LEU A 43 72.62 11.64 15.01
N GLY A 44 72.70 12.97 15.21
CA GLY A 44 71.56 13.83 15.51
C GLY A 44 70.56 13.92 14.36
N LEU A 45 71.05 14.03 13.12
CA LEU A 45 70.23 14.02 11.91
C LEU A 45 69.49 12.69 11.72
N ARG A 46 70.18 11.56 11.92
CA ARG A 46 69.57 10.22 11.80
C ARG A 46 68.50 9.96 12.87
N HIS A 47 68.72 10.39 14.12
CA HIS A 47 67.73 10.25 15.19
C HIS A 47 66.57 11.25 15.08
N GLY A 48 66.82 12.45 14.54
CA GLY A 48 65.79 13.45 14.26
C GLY A 48 64.85 13.05 13.11
N GLY A 49 65.40 12.43 12.06
CA GLY A 49 64.65 11.96 10.90
C GLY A 49 63.61 10.88 11.24
N TYR A 50 63.97 9.88 12.06
CA TYR A 50 63.08 8.77 12.44
C TYR A 50 61.82 9.24 13.19
N ARG A 51 61.95 10.23 14.08
CA ARG A 51 60.80 10.84 14.78
C ARG A 51 59.90 11.64 13.82
N GLY A 52 60.49 12.30 12.83
CA GLY A 52 59.75 13.02 11.79
C GLY A 52 59.00 12.08 10.84
N GLU A 53 59.61 10.97 10.44
CA GLU A 53 58.98 9.94 9.60
C GLU A 53 57.84 9.22 10.35
N ALA A 54 58.06 8.81 11.60
CA ALA A 54 57.02 8.21 12.42
C ALA A 54 55.84 9.18 12.65
N ALA A 55 56.12 10.46 12.94
CA ALA A 55 55.08 11.48 13.10
C ALA A 55 54.28 11.71 11.81
N ARG A 56 54.94 11.76 10.64
CA ARG A 56 54.27 11.87 9.34
C ARG A 56 53.43 10.64 9.00
N ALA A 57 53.92 9.44 9.33
CA ALA A 57 53.18 8.20 9.14
C ALA A 57 51.91 8.16 10.02
N THR A 58 52.02 8.60 11.28
CA THR A 58 50.86 8.74 12.17
C THR A 58 49.87 9.80 11.66
N GLU A 59 50.36 10.96 11.20
CA GLU A 59 49.51 12.00 10.62
C GLU A 59 48.78 11.52 9.36
N ALA A 60 49.47 10.80 8.47
CA ALA A 60 48.87 10.20 7.28
C ALA A 60 47.79 9.17 7.67
N HIS A 61 48.08 8.29 8.63
CA HIS A 61 47.11 7.30 9.11
C HIS A 61 45.87 7.96 9.75
N LEU A 62 46.07 8.98 10.59
CA LEU A 62 44.98 9.75 11.19
C LEU A 62 44.14 10.46 10.14
N ARG A 63 44.75 11.01 9.08
CA ARG A 63 44.01 11.61 7.95
C ARG A 63 43.15 10.59 7.24
N THR A 64 43.69 9.41 6.94
CA THR A 64 42.92 8.32 6.33
C THR A 64 41.75 7.90 7.22
N GLN A 65 41.94 7.76 8.53
CA GLN A 65 40.85 7.46 9.46
C GLN A 65 39.78 8.56 9.49
N VAL A 66 40.19 9.83 9.47
CA VAL A 66 39.26 10.96 9.44
C VAL A 66 38.44 10.95 8.14
N ASP A 67 39.06 10.66 7.00
CA ASP A 67 38.38 10.59 5.72
C ASP A 67 37.42 9.38 5.67
N GLU A 68 37.84 8.19 6.14
CA GLU A 68 36.95 7.03 6.26
C GLU A 68 35.75 7.30 7.19
N LEU A 69 35.97 7.98 8.31
CA LEU A 69 34.91 8.35 9.24
C LEU A 69 33.96 9.38 8.61
N ARG A 70 34.46 10.32 7.82
CA ARG A 70 33.63 11.28 7.07
C ARG A 70 32.74 10.57 6.06
N ASP A 71 33.32 9.69 5.25
CA ASP A 71 32.56 8.89 4.28
C ASP A 71 31.46 8.06 4.97
N ARG A 72 31.77 7.48 6.15
CA ARG A 72 30.80 6.74 6.95
C ARG A 72 29.68 7.63 7.49
N VAL A 73 30.01 8.84 7.93
CA VAL A 73 29.02 9.82 8.40
C VAL A 73 28.11 10.23 7.25
N ASP A 74 28.65 10.52 6.08
CA ASP A 74 27.87 10.90 4.90
C ASP A 74 26.93 9.77 4.46
N GLU A 75 27.39 8.51 4.44
CA GLU A 75 26.57 7.33 4.16
C GLU A 75 25.43 7.17 5.19
N LEU A 76 25.73 7.36 6.47
CA LEU A 76 24.73 7.27 7.54
C LEU A 76 23.70 8.39 7.48
N VAL A 77 24.13 9.61 7.14
CA VAL A 77 23.23 10.75 6.92
C VAL A 77 22.30 10.46 5.75
N GLU A 78 22.82 9.98 4.62
CA GLU A 78 21.98 9.62 3.47
C GLU A 78 20.95 8.55 3.84
N ARG A 79 21.38 7.46 4.50
CA ARG A 79 20.47 6.41 4.98
C ARG A 79 19.40 6.94 5.93
N ASN A 80 19.77 7.80 6.86
CA ASN A 80 18.82 8.37 7.80
C ASN A 80 17.78 9.23 7.07
N THR A 81 18.21 10.07 6.11
CA THR A 81 17.26 10.87 5.32
C THR A 81 16.29 10.00 4.52
N LEU A 82 16.72 8.85 4.00
CA LEU A 82 15.85 7.89 3.33
C LEU A 82 14.84 7.26 4.29
N LEU A 83 15.29 6.86 5.48
CA LEU A 83 14.43 6.27 6.51
C LEU A 83 13.38 7.27 7.02
N GLU A 84 13.77 8.52 7.29
CA GLU A 84 12.83 9.58 7.70
C GLU A 84 11.76 9.86 6.64
N ARG A 85 12.15 9.86 5.36
CA ARG A 85 11.21 10.00 4.24
C ARG A 85 10.25 8.81 4.16
N ALA A 86 10.77 7.59 4.28
CA ALA A 86 9.95 6.38 4.28
C ALA A 86 8.94 6.39 5.43
N GLU A 87 9.36 6.75 6.64
CA GLU A 87 8.50 6.86 7.81
C GLU A 87 7.41 7.94 7.64
N ARG A 88 7.74 9.07 7.02
CA ARG A 88 6.74 10.11 6.68
C ARG A 88 5.69 9.59 5.70
N ILE A 89 6.13 8.95 4.62
CA ILE A 89 5.24 8.34 3.63
C ILE A 89 4.34 7.30 4.30
N GLU A 90 4.91 6.44 5.15
CA GLU A 90 4.16 5.40 5.84
C GLU A 90 3.11 5.97 6.79
N ARG A 91 3.45 7.01 7.56
CA ARG A 91 2.47 7.71 8.43
C ARG A 91 1.32 8.29 7.63
N GLU A 92 1.60 8.94 6.50
CA GLU A 92 0.57 9.49 5.62
C GLU A 92 -0.29 8.40 4.99
N ALA A 93 0.31 7.30 4.53
CA ALA A 93 -0.39 6.15 3.96
C ALA A 93 -1.32 5.49 5.00
N ARG A 94 -0.82 5.27 6.22
CA ARG A 94 -1.64 4.75 7.34
C ARG A 94 -2.79 5.68 7.71
N LYS A 95 -2.58 7.01 7.68
CA LYS A 95 -3.65 7.98 7.91
C LYS A 95 -4.71 7.89 6.81
N ARG A 96 -4.31 7.93 5.53
CA ARG A 96 -5.24 7.78 4.40
C ARG A 96 -6.02 6.47 4.48
N LEU A 97 -5.37 5.37 4.84
CA LEU A 97 -6.04 4.07 5.00
C LEU A 97 -7.10 4.11 6.10
N ARG A 98 -6.79 4.70 7.27
CA ARG A 98 -7.78 4.88 8.34
C ARG A 98 -8.95 5.75 7.88
N ASP A 99 -8.68 6.89 7.25
CA ASP A 99 -9.71 7.78 6.74
C ASP A 99 -10.62 7.05 5.71
N MET A 100 -10.04 6.21 4.85
CA MET A 100 -10.80 5.38 3.91
C MET A 100 -11.67 4.33 4.61
N ILE A 101 -11.16 3.66 5.64
CA ILE A 101 -11.93 2.69 6.44
C ILE A 101 -13.09 3.40 7.12
N GLU A 102 -12.85 4.54 7.78
CA GLU A 102 -13.90 5.32 8.44
C GLU A 102 -14.98 5.77 7.45
N GLN A 103 -14.60 6.27 6.26
CA GLN A 103 -15.56 6.64 5.22
C GLN A 103 -16.39 5.45 4.72
N ARG A 104 -15.77 4.26 4.59
CA ARG A 104 -16.47 3.04 4.18
C ARG A 104 -17.46 2.58 5.25
N GLU A 105 -17.05 2.54 6.51
CA GLU A 105 -17.90 2.21 7.65
C GLU A 105 -19.08 3.18 7.78
N GLN A 106 -18.83 4.49 7.64
CA GLN A 106 -19.90 5.49 7.62
C GLN A 106 -20.88 5.25 6.47
N ARG A 107 -20.39 4.86 5.29
CA ARG A 107 -21.26 4.56 4.15
C ARG A 107 -22.08 3.30 4.36
N ILE A 108 -21.49 2.25 4.94
CA ILE A 108 -22.20 1.02 5.32
C ILE A 108 -23.30 1.37 6.33
N ALA A 109 -22.96 2.06 7.43
CA ALA A 109 -23.94 2.47 8.43
C ALA A 109 -25.06 3.34 7.85
N GLN A 110 -24.75 4.21 6.88
CA GLN A 110 -25.75 5.00 6.17
C GLN A 110 -26.68 4.12 5.32
N LEU A 111 -26.13 3.17 4.57
CA LEU A 111 -26.90 2.22 3.74
C LEU A 111 -27.77 1.31 4.62
N GLU A 112 -27.24 0.80 5.73
CA GLU A 112 -28.00 0.00 6.69
C GLU A 112 -29.16 0.78 7.29
N LYS A 113 -28.95 2.05 7.67
CA LYS A 113 -30.02 2.94 8.13
C LYS A 113 -31.08 3.15 7.05
N GLN A 114 -30.67 3.37 5.80
CA GLN A 114 -31.60 3.52 4.68
C GLN A 114 -32.40 2.23 4.45
N LEU A 115 -31.75 1.06 4.47
CA LEU A 115 -32.42 -0.24 4.35
C LEU A 115 -33.39 -0.51 5.51
N ALA A 116 -33.01 -0.17 6.75
CA ALA A 116 -33.90 -0.28 7.90
C ALA A 116 -35.10 0.66 7.78
N PHE A 117 -34.91 1.88 7.27
CA PHE A 117 -36.00 2.81 6.98
C PHE A 117 -36.93 2.28 5.88
N TYR A 118 -36.38 1.75 4.78
CA TYR A 118 -37.18 1.13 3.71
C TYR A 118 -37.96 -0.09 4.22
N ARG A 119 -37.35 -0.97 5.01
CA ARG A 119 -38.03 -2.10 5.65
C ARG A 119 -39.18 -1.66 6.55
N ASN A 120 -38.98 -0.60 7.34
CA ASN A 120 -40.03 -0.08 8.22
C ASN A 120 -41.16 0.64 7.47
N LEU A 121 -40.91 1.16 6.26
CA LEU A 121 -41.91 1.89 5.46
C LEU A 121 -42.70 0.98 4.50
N VAL A 122 -42.13 -0.13 4.03
CA VAL A 122 -42.72 -0.94 2.93
C VAL A 122 -43.63 -2.08 3.39
N SER A 123 -43.46 -2.70 4.56
CA SER A 123 -44.54 -3.48 5.24
C SER A 123 -44.02 -4.20 6.49
N PRO A 124 -44.80 -4.23 7.59
CA PRO A 124 -44.40 -4.90 8.82
C PRO A 124 -44.81 -6.39 8.80
N SER A 125 -43.92 -7.28 8.35
CA SER A 125 -43.91 -8.69 8.79
C SER A 125 -42.80 -9.51 8.12
N LYS A 126 -41.83 -9.96 8.93
CA LYS A 126 -41.14 -11.26 8.83
C LYS A 126 -40.75 -11.75 7.43
N MET A 127 -39.48 -11.59 7.04
CA MET A 127 -38.88 -12.49 6.05
C MET A 127 -38.74 -13.87 6.68
N GLU A 128 -39.80 -14.67 6.55
CA GLU A 128 -39.74 -16.13 6.68
C GLU A 128 -38.82 -16.69 5.57
N PRO A 129 -38.18 -17.86 5.76
CA PRO A 129 -37.48 -18.54 4.68
C PRO A 129 -38.43 -18.78 3.50
N GLY A 130 -38.10 -18.22 2.33
CA GLY A 130 -39.06 -18.16 1.21
C GLY A 130 -38.42 -18.09 -0.16
N LEU A 131 -39.29 -18.05 -1.17
CA LEU A 131 -38.95 -17.72 -2.54
C LEU A 131 -38.79 -16.21 -2.70
N LEU A 132 -37.97 -15.78 -3.65
CA LEU A 132 -37.74 -14.38 -3.97
C LEU A 132 -37.62 -14.20 -5.48
N ILE A 133 -38.33 -13.21 -6.02
CA ILE A 133 -38.10 -12.72 -7.38
C ILE A 133 -36.95 -11.70 -7.29
N ARG A 134 -35.82 -12.01 -7.91
CA ARG A 134 -34.64 -11.14 -7.95
C ARG A 134 -34.71 -10.10 -9.05
N ARG A 135 -35.45 -10.41 -10.11
CA ARG A 135 -35.58 -9.56 -11.28
C ARG A 135 -36.84 -9.95 -12.04
N ALA A 136 -37.59 -8.94 -12.46
CA ALA A 136 -38.66 -9.07 -13.44
C ALA A 136 -38.51 -7.94 -14.46
N ALA A 137 -38.39 -8.29 -15.74
CA ALA A 137 -38.21 -7.32 -16.81
C ALA A 137 -39.01 -7.70 -18.05
N LEU A 138 -39.47 -6.67 -18.76
CA LEU A 138 -40.10 -6.77 -20.07
C LEU A 138 -39.28 -5.96 -21.08
N THR A 139 -38.99 -6.54 -22.23
CA THR A 139 -38.25 -5.87 -23.31
C THR A 139 -39.05 -5.95 -24.61
N PRO A 140 -39.37 -4.82 -25.27
CA PRO A 140 -40.05 -4.86 -26.56
C PRO A 140 -39.17 -5.57 -27.61
N VAL A 141 -39.79 -6.39 -28.47
CA VAL A 141 -39.09 -7.08 -29.56
C VAL A 141 -39.01 -6.14 -30.77
N GLU A 142 -37.79 -5.84 -31.21
CA GLU A 142 -37.57 -4.95 -32.35
C GLU A 142 -38.29 -5.45 -33.61
N GLY A 143 -38.96 -4.53 -34.31
CA GLY A 143 -39.64 -4.80 -35.57
C GLY A 143 -40.98 -5.52 -35.44
N VAL A 144 -41.47 -5.81 -34.23
CA VAL A 144 -42.79 -6.44 -34.01
C VAL A 144 -43.57 -5.70 -32.94
N GLU A 145 -44.68 -5.07 -33.33
CA GLU A 145 -45.53 -4.34 -32.38
C GLU A 145 -46.18 -5.26 -31.34
N ARG A 146 -46.32 -4.73 -30.12
CA ARG A 146 -46.99 -5.37 -28.97
C ARG A 146 -46.40 -6.74 -28.57
N LEU A 147 -45.22 -7.10 -29.07
CA LEU A 147 -44.50 -8.31 -28.69
C LEU A 147 -43.39 -7.95 -27.70
N PHE A 148 -43.41 -8.57 -26.54
CA PHE A 148 -42.44 -8.35 -25.48
C PHE A 148 -41.77 -9.67 -25.11
N ARG A 149 -40.46 -9.62 -24.87
CA ARG A 149 -39.71 -10.68 -24.21
C ARG A 149 -39.76 -10.43 -22.71
N TYR A 150 -40.12 -11.44 -21.95
CA TYR A 150 -40.04 -11.38 -20.50
C TYR A 150 -38.82 -12.15 -20.00
N GLU A 151 -38.27 -11.68 -18.88
CA GLU A 151 -37.21 -12.34 -18.12
C GLU A 151 -37.53 -12.22 -16.63
N ILE A 152 -37.70 -13.36 -15.97
CA ILE A 152 -37.86 -13.44 -14.51
C ILE A 152 -36.74 -14.29 -13.93
N VAL A 153 -36.10 -13.78 -12.88
CA VAL A 153 -35.13 -14.54 -12.09
C VAL A 153 -35.73 -14.85 -10.72
N VAL A 154 -35.93 -16.13 -10.43
CA VAL A 154 -36.41 -16.59 -9.11
C VAL A 154 -35.26 -17.28 -8.36
N SER A 155 -35.20 -17.06 -7.05
CA SER A 155 -34.22 -17.66 -6.15
C SER A 155 -34.80 -17.98 -4.77
N GLN A 156 -34.03 -18.68 -3.94
CA GLN A 156 -34.36 -18.90 -2.52
C GLN A 156 -33.63 -17.87 -1.64
N VAL A 157 -34.29 -17.41 -0.56
CA VAL A 157 -33.71 -16.49 0.44
C VAL A 157 -32.65 -17.18 1.32
N ASN A 158 -32.64 -18.52 1.40
CA ASN A 158 -31.72 -19.29 2.25
C ASN A 158 -30.85 -20.27 1.44
N GLU A 159 -29.66 -20.59 1.95
CA GLU A 159 -28.74 -21.60 1.40
C GLU A 159 -29.24 -23.01 1.74
N SER A 160 -30.34 -23.44 1.12
CA SER A 160 -30.74 -24.84 1.15
C SER A 160 -30.09 -25.59 -0.01
N ASP A 161 -29.44 -26.72 0.27
CA ASP A 161 -28.85 -27.58 -0.77
C ASP A 161 -29.89 -28.45 -1.51
N THR A 162 -31.18 -28.12 -1.37
CA THR A 162 -32.29 -28.91 -1.91
C THR A 162 -32.90 -28.23 -3.13
N TYR A 163 -33.24 -29.03 -4.15
CA TYR A 163 -33.99 -28.54 -5.30
C TYR A 163 -35.38 -28.08 -4.88
N VAL A 164 -35.80 -26.94 -5.43
CA VAL A 164 -37.17 -26.44 -5.32
C VAL A 164 -37.75 -26.40 -6.72
N SER A 165 -38.94 -26.96 -6.86
CA SER A 165 -39.72 -26.88 -8.09
C SER A 165 -41.04 -26.18 -7.82
N GLY A 166 -41.70 -25.74 -8.88
CA GLY A 166 -42.97 -25.02 -8.79
C GLY A 166 -43.36 -24.45 -10.13
N ARG A 167 -44.31 -23.52 -10.10
CA ARG A 167 -44.75 -22.78 -11.27
C ARG A 167 -44.91 -21.29 -10.97
N ILE A 168 -44.83 -20.47 -12.00
CA ILE A 168 -45.15 -19.05 -11.93
C ILE A 168 -46.41 -18.82 -12.75
N ASP A 169 -47.42 -18.28 -12.07
CA ASP A 169 -48.62 -17.76 -12.68
C ASP A 169 -48.52 -16.24 -12.76
N TRP A 170 -49.05 -15.69 -13.86
CA TRP A 170 -48.96 -14.27 -14.16
C TRP A 170 -50.36 -13.76 -14.50
N GLN A 171 -50.77 -12.72 -13.81
CA GLN A 171 -52.01 -12.02 -14.08
C GLN A 171 -51.70 -10.58 -14.47
N ILE A 172 -52.21 -10.16 -15.62
CA ILE A 172 -52.02 -8.82 -16.15
C ILE A 172 -53.34 -8.07 -16.01
N GLU A 173 -53.30 -7.00 -15.24
CA GLU A 173 -54.43 -6.10 -15.03
C GLU A 173 -54.27 -4.86 -15.90
N GLY A 174 -55.35 -4.44 -16.51
CA GLY A 174 -55.35 -3.31 -17.43
C GLY A 174 -56.74 -2.87 -17.81
N ARG A 175 -56.83 -2.23 -18.97
CA ARG A 175 -58.09 -1.81 -19.57
C ARG A 175 -58.24 -2.43 -20.94
N ARG A 176 -59.42 -2.93 -21.29
CA ARG A 176 -59.79 -3.30 -22.66
C ARG A 176 -60.94 -2.40 -23.08
N ASP A 177 -60.74 -1.66 -24.17
CA ASP A 177 -61.76 -0.74 -24.71
C ASP A 177 -62.31 0.27 -23.67
N GLY A 178 -61.46 0.66 -22.70
CA GLY A 178 -61.79 1.59 -21.61
C GLY A 178 -62.31 0.97 -20.32
N GLU A 179 -62.72 -0.30 -20.33
CA GLU A 179 -63.21 -1.03 -19.15
C GLU A 179 -62.10 -1.83 -18.46
N ALA A 180 -62.20 -2.01 -17.14
CA ALA A 180 -61.21 -2.79 -16.39
C ALA A 180 -61.26 -4.26 -16.82
N ALA A 181 -60.10 -4.81 -17.18
CA ALA A 181 -59.96 -6.18 -17.61
C ALA A 181 -58.69 -6.81 -17.01
N SER A 182 -58.80 -8.08 -16.63
CA SER A 182 -57.67 -8.91 -16.22
C SER A 182 -57.50 -10.06 -17.22
N ALA A 183 -56.27 -10.42 -17.52
CA ALA A 183 -55.94 -11.56 -18.36
C ALA A 183 -54.80 -12.36 -17.76
N GLU A 184 -54.82 -13.67 -17.96
CA GLU A 184 -53.69 -14.52 -17.61
C GLU A 184 -52.65 -14.48 -18.74
N LEU A 185 -51.37 -14.52 -18.38
CA LEU A 185 -50.30 -14.54 -19.39
C LEU A 185 -50.47 -15.71 -20.36
N ARG A 186 -51.00 -16.84 -19.86
CA ARG A 186 -51.26 -18.06 -20.64
C ARG A 186 -52.07 -17.79 -21.91
N ASP A 187 -52.97 -16.82 -21.86
CA ASP A 187 -53.84 -16.46 -22.99
C ASP A 187 -53.10 -15.67 -24.08
N TRP A 188 -51.92 -15.11 -23.77
CA TRP A 188 -51.16 -14.17 -24.61
C TRP A 188 -49.80 -14.70 -25.04
N ILE A 189 -49.52 -15.97 -24.76
CA ILE A 189 -48.27 -16.64 -25.12
C ILE A 189 -48.18 -16.72 -26.65
N ALA A 190 -47.12 -16.13 -27.21
CA ALA A 190 -46.92 -16.08 -28.66
C ALA A 190 -46.22 -17.34 -29.24
N SER A 191 -45.84 -18.32 -28.41
CA SER A 191 -45.08 -19.52 -28.81
C SER A 191 -45.16 -20.62 -27.74
N ASP A 192 -45.06 -21.90 -28.12
CA ASP A 192 -44.91 -23.10 -27.25
C ASP A 192 -43.72 -23.10 -26.25
N SER A 193 -43.05 -21.96 -26.03
CA SER A 193 -41.80 -21.83 -25.26
C SER A 193 -41.92 -21.00 -23.98
N ALA A 194 -43.13 -20.74 -23.49
CA ALA A 194 -43.31 -20.09 -22.20
C ALA A 194 -42.96 -21.06 -21.06
N GLU A 195 -41.75 -20.94 -20.52
CA GLU A 195 -41.34 -21.71 -19.35
C GLU A 195 -42.01 -21.11 -18.12
N MET A 196 -43.12 -21.73 -17.70
CA MET A 196 -43.89 -21.36 -16.50
C MET A 196 -43.58 -22.27 -15.31
N GLU A 197 -42.94 -23.40 -15.55
CA GLU A 197 -42.47 -24.30 -14.50
C GLU A 197 -41.00 -24.04 -14.20
N PHE A 198 -40.60 -24.17 -12.94
CA PHE A 198 -39.21 -24.04 -12.54
C PHE A 198 -38.77 -25.25 -11.72
N ARG A 199 -37.47 -25.55 -11.78
CA ARG A 199 -36.78 -26.48 -10.90
C ARG A 199 -35.33 -26.02 -10.75
N PHE A 200 -34.99 -25.50 -9.58
CA PHE A 200 -33.66 -24.97 -9.33
C PHE A 200 -33.14 -25.29 -7.94
N LYS A 201 -31.81 -25.30 -7.83
CA LYS A 201 -31.12 -25.40 -6.55
C LYS A 201 -30.85 -24.03 -5.93
N TYR A 202 -30.39 -23.08 -6.75
CA TYR A 202 -30.04 -21.72 -6.30
C TYR A 202 -30.94 -20.66 -6.93
N PHE A 203 -30.99 -20.65 -8.26
CA PHE A 203 -31.81 -19.75 -9.04
C PHE A 203 -32.13 -20.35 -10.41
N GLN A 204 -33.20 -19.90 -11.04
CA GLN A 204 -33.50 -20.14 -12.45
C GLN A 204 -34.03 -18.86 -13.08
N THR A 205 -33.65 -18.68 -14.35
CA THR A 205 -34.19 -17.62 -15.19
C THR A 205 -35.26 -18.22 -16.08
N LEU A 206 -36.47 -17.69 -16.00
CA LEU A 206 -37.58 -18.05 -16.87
C LEU A 206 -37.74 -16.94 -17.89
N SER A 207 -37.79 -17.33 -19.16
CA SER A 207 -37.91 -16.37 -20.25
C SER A 207 -38.89 -16.85 -21.29
N GLY A 208 -39.48 -15.91 -22.01
CA GLY A 208 -40.44 -16.22 -23.06
C GLY A 208 -40.89 -14.96 -23.79
N ARG A 209 -41.92 -15.11 -24.62
CA ARG A 209 -42.47 -14.01 -25.41
C ARG A 209 -43.98 -13.92 -25.19
N VAL A 210 -44.44 -12.72 -24.88
CA VAL A 210 -45.85 -12.37 -24.71
C VAL A 210 -46.26 -11.37 -25.76
N ARG A 211 -47.40 -11.60 -26.40
CA ARG A 211 -48.02 -10.64 -27.33
C ARG A 211 -49.26 -10.05 -26.68
N VAL A 212 -49.24 -8.74 -26.42
CA VAL A 212 -50.39 -8.04 -25.84
C VAL A 212 -51.47 -7.89 -26.94
N PRO A 213 -52.69 -8.41 -26.76
CA PRO A 213 -53.77 -8.28 -27.74
C PRO A 213 -54.09 -6.83 -28.06
N GLU A 214 -54.56 -6.56 -29.29
CA GLU A 214 -55.07 -5.24 -29.66
C GLU A 214 -56.22 -4.80 -28.75
N GLY A 215 -56.30 -3.49 -28.47
CA GLY A 215 -57.30 -2.92 -27.56
C GLY A 215 -57.06 -3.12 -26.06
N PHE A 216 -56.04 -3.90 -25.65
CA PHE A 216 -55.67 -4.06 -24.24
C PHE A 216 -54.52 -3.13 -23.83
N GLU A 217 -54.72 -2.32 -22.80
CA GLU A 217 -53.74 -1.43 -22.19
C GLU A 217 -53.33 -1.98 -20.81
N PRO A 218 -52.15 -2.63 -20.69
CA PRO A 218 -51.70 -3.19 -19.42
C PRO A 218 -51.24 -2.09 -18.47
N ALA A 219 -51.68 -2.18 -17.22
CA ALA A 219 -51.32 -1.23 -16.15
C ALA A 219 -50.44 -1.88 -15.09
N ARG A 220 -50.72 -3.14 -14.74
CA ARG A 220 -50.07 -3.85 -13.64
C ARG A 220 -49.93 -5.32 -13.97
N VAL A 221 -48.86 -5.93 -13.45
CA VAL A 221 -48.61 -7.37 -13.52
C VAL A 221 -48.51 -7.90 -12.10
N GLN A 222 -49.24 -8.97 -11.82
CA GLN A 222 -49.13 -9.76 -10.60
C GLN A 222 -48.44 -11.07 -10.94
N LEU A 223 -47.37 -11.36 -10.20
CA LEU A 223 -46.59 -12.58 -10.31
C LEU A 223 -46.84 -13.43 -9.08
N LEU A 224 -47.38 -14.62 -9.30
CA LEU A 224 -47.63 -15.61 -8.25
C LEU A 224 -46.68 -16.80 -8.46
N VAL A 225 -45.71 -16.94 -7.58
CA VAL A 225 -44.75 -18.06 -7.58
C VAL A 225 -45.24 -19.12 -6.61
N VAL A 226 -45.71 -20.25 -7.15
CA VAL A 226 -46.27 -21.36 -6.38
C VAL A 226 -45.25 -22.51 -6.32
N PRO A 227 -44.61 -22.77 -5.17
CA PRO A 227 -43.75 -23.93 -5.00
C PRO A 227 -44.55 -25.25 -5.06
N SER A 228 -43.89 -26.31 -5.53
CA SER A 228 -44.38 -27.68 -5.41
C SER A 228 -44.04 -28.21 -4.02
N GLY A 229 -45.03 -28.19 -3.13
CA GLY A 229 -44.96 -28.78 -1.78
C GLY A 229 -44.97 -27.74 -0.65
N ASP A 230 -45.14 -28.22 0.59
CA ASP A 230 -45.52 -27.38 1.74
C ASP A 230 -44.33 -26.75 2.48
N ARG A 231 -43.11 -26.88 1.94
CA ARG A 231 -41.87 -26.41 2.60
C ARG A 231 -41.69 -24.89 2.50
N LEU A 232 -42.25 -24.28 1.45
CA LEU A 232 -42.12 -22.87 1.13
C LEU A 232 -43.51 -22.31 0.86
N GLU A 233 -43.76 -21.09 1.30
CA GLU A 233 -45.01 -20.39 0.99
C GLU A 233 -44.98 -19.84 -0.44
N ALA A 234 -46.17 -19.67 -1.03
CA ALA A 234 -46.29 -18.99 -2.30
C ALA A 234 -45.92 -17.51 -2.15
N LEU A 235 -45.22 -16.98 -3.15
CA LEU A 235 -44.84 -15.56 -3.20
C LEU A 235 -45.74 -14.85 -4.21
N GLU A 236 -46.40 -13.78 -3.77
CA GLU A 236 -47.16 -12.90 -4.65
C GLU A 236 -46.51 -11.51 -4.66
N GLU A 237 -46.12 -11.03 -5.85
CA GLU A 237 -45.57 -9.70 -6.03
C GLU A 237 -46.25 -8.97 -7.18
N SER A 238 -46.42 -7.66 -7.03
CA SER A 238 -47.10 -6.83 -8.02
C SER A 238 -46.21 -5.70 -8.52
N TYR A 239 -46.20 -5.53 -9.83
CA TYR A 239 -45.35 -4.59 -10.56
C TYR A 239 -46.19 -3.71 -11.49
N ALA A 240 -45.85 -2.43 -11.58
CA ALA A 240 -46.41 -1.57 -12.63
C ALA A 240 -45.85 -1.99 -13.99
N TRP A 241 -46.68 -2.00 -15.04
CA TRP A 241 -46.26 -2.44 -16.38
C TRP A 241 -45.07 -1.61 -16.91
N ASP A 242 -45.12 -0.28 -16.75
CA ASP A 242 -44.05 0.63 -17.19
C ASP A 242 -42.74 0.41 -16.44
N ALA A 243 -42.81 0.02 -15.16
CA ALA A 243 -41.61 -0.28 -14.37
C ALA A 243 -40.87 -1.50 -14.92
N LEU A 244 -41.61 -2.52 -15.39
CA LEU A 244 -41.01 -3.71 -16.00
C LEU A 244 -40.31 -3.39 -17.33
N LEU A 245 -40.83 -2.43 -18.11
CA LEU A 245 -40.21 -1.98 -19.37
C LEU A 245 -38.89 -1.23 -19.15
N SER A 246 -38.77 -0.52 -18.03
CA SER A 246 -37.53 0.19 -17.66
C SER A 246 -36.42 -0.71 -17.09
N GLY A 247 -36.66 -2.03 -17.00
CA GLY A 247 -35.73 -3.00 -16.43
C GLY A 247 -35.85 -3.08 -14.91
N GLY A 248 -37.01 -3.53 -14.43
CA GLY A 248 -37.39 -3.60 -13.01
C GLY A 248 -36.25 -4.01 -12.07
N THR A 249 -36.03 -3.16 -11.05
CA THR A 249 -35.05 -3.32 -9.97
C THR A 249 -35.48 -4.35 -8.94
#